data_AF-A0A7C9P8M4-F1
#
_entry.id   AF-A0A7C9P8M4-F1
#
_cell.length_a   1.000
_cell.length_b   1.000
_cell.length_c   1.000
_cell.angle_alpha   90.00
_cell.angle_beta   90.00
_cell.angle_gamma   90.00
#
_symmetry.space_group_name_H-M   'P 1'
#
loop_
_entity.id
_entity.type
_entity.pdbx_description
1 polymer ?
#
loop_
_entity_poly.entity_id
_entity_poly.type
_entity_poly.pdbx_seq_one_letter_code
_entity_poly.pdbx_strand_id
1 'polypeptide(L)'
;MRIMKVEKTLVSTNRINGFGHRPLLVVQDKEGGIRSVAVDAVGCIPGDWVICVGSSAAREAAGSKEFPSDLTIVGIIDHWTADKA
;
A
#
# COMPACT_ATOMS: atom_id res chain seq x y z
N MET A 1 -1.48 12.28 0.36
CA MET A 1 -1.06 11.05 -0.33
C MET A 1 0.46 11.01 -0.36
N ARG A 2 1.07 9.84 -0.54
CA ARG A 2 2.52 9.62 -0.61
C ARG A 2 2.85 8.78 -1.83
N ILE A 3 3.98 9.06 -2.48
CA ILE A 3 4.54 8.22 -3.53
C ILE A 3 5.42 7.18 -2.87
N MET A 4 5.17 5.91 -3.16
CA MET A 4 5.94 4.79 -2.61
C MET A 4 6.20 3.76 -3.72
N LYS A 5 7.20 2.91 -3.54
CA LYS A 5 7.47 1.75 -4.37
C LYS A 5 7.11 0.47 -3.62
N VAL A 6 6.43 -0.46 -4.28
CA VAL A 6 6.13 -1.78 -3.73
C VAL A 6 7.41 -2.61 -3.66
N GLU A 7 7.80 -3.01 -2.45
CA GLU A 7 8.96 -3.88 -2.23
C GLU A 7 8.57 -5.36 -2.42
N LYS A 8 7.51 -5.80 -1.72
CA LYS A 8 7.06 -7.21 -1.73
C LYS A 8 5.70 -7.39 -1.07
N THR A 9 5.08 -8.55 -1.28
CA THR A 9 3.90 -8.98 -0.51
C THR A 9 4.27 -9.30 0.94
N LEU A 10 3.43 -8.84 1.87
CA LEU A 10 3.44 -9.24 3.27
C LEU A 10 2.33 -10.25 3.51
N VAL A 11 2.68 -11.46 3.97
CA VAL A 11 1.72 -12.50 4.30
C VAL A 11 1.52 -12.54 5.82
N SER A 12 0.28 -12.39 6.27
CA SER A 12 -0.11 -12.55 7.67
C SER A 12 -1.32 -13.47 7.76
N THR A 13 -1.11 -14.66 8.35
CA THR A 13 -2.14 -15.67 8.57
C THR A 13 -2.89 -15.49 9.89
N ASN A 14 -2.37 -14.66 10.79
CA ASN A 14 -3.00 -14.35 12.08
C ASN A 14 -3.28 -12.84 12.16
N ARG A 15 -4.55 -12.46 12.08
CA ARG A 15 -5.02 -11.06 11.96
C ARG A 15 -6.40 -10.92 12.61
N ILE A 16 -6.76 -9.71 13.04
CA ILE A 16 -8.11 -9.43 13.54
C ILE A 16 -9.14 -9.65 12.43
N ASN A 17 -10.34 -10.12 12.79
CA ASN A 17 -11.38 -10.47 11.84
C ASN A 17 -11.73 -9.30 10.88
N GLY A 18 -11.83 -8.07 11.42
CA GLY A 18 -12.16 -6.88 10.65
C GLY A 18 -11.15 -6.50 9.55
N PHE A 19 -9.93 -7.05 9.56
CA PHE A 19 -8.93 -6.78 8.53
C PHE A 19 -9.17 -7.60 7.24
N GLY A 20 -10.15 -8.51 7.23
CA GLY A 20 -10.60 -9.23 6.03
C GLY A 20 -9.53 -10.13 5.42
N HIS A 21 -9.41 -10.13 4.08
CA HIS A 21 -8.42 -10.91 3.32
C HIS A 21 -7.72 -10.10 2.20
N ARG A 22 -7.82 -8.76 2.21
CA ARG A 22 -7.11 -7.93 1.24
C ARG A 22 -5.59 -8.13 1.34
N PRO A 23 -4.86 -8.07 0.20
CA PRO A 23 -3.41 -8.19 0.20
C PRO A 23 -2.75 -7.04 0.98
N LEU A 24 -1.63 -7.36 1.61
CA LEU A 24 -0.77 -6.39 2.30
C LEU A 24 0.54 -6.33 1.54
N LEU A 25 1.00 -5.13 1.25
CA LEU A 25 2.25 -4.89 0.54
C LEU A 25 3.19 -4.08 1.41
N VAL A 26 4.45 -4.50 1.47
CA VAL A 26 5.54 -3.69 1.99
C VAL A 26 5.85 -2.62 0.94
N VAL A 27 5.82 -1.37 1.35
CA VAL A 27 6.11 -0.20 0.50
C VAL A 27 7.18 0.67 1.13
N GLN A 28 7.99 1.32 0.31
CA GLN A 28 9.08 2.21 0.73
C GLN A 28 9.11 3.46 -0.15
N ASP A 29 9.50 4.61 0.37
CA ASP A 29 9.61 5.87 -0.38
C ASP A 29 10.74 5.82 -1.43
N LYS A 30 11.81 5.11 -1.10
CA LYS A 30 12.96 4.79 -1.95
C LYS A 30 13.53 3.43 -1.59
N GLU A 31 14.35 2.85 -2.46
CA GLU A 31 15.02 1.58 -2.18
C GLU A 31 15.90 1.68 -0.91
N GLY A 32 15.69 0.76 0.03
CA GLY A 32 16.39 0.77 1.33
C GLY A 32 15.88 1.83 2.32
N GLY A 33 14.79 2.53 1.98
CA GLY A 33 14.14 3.51 2.84
C GLY A 33 13.33 2.90 4.00
N ILE A 34 12.55 3.75 4.67
CA ILE A 34 11.69 3.29 5.77
C ILE A 34 10.52 2.52 5.18
N ARG A 35 10.36 1.27 5.65
CA ARG A 35 9.26 0.40 5.25
C ARG A 35 7.96 0.82 5.94
N SER A 36 6.89 0.79 5.17
CA SER A 36 5.51 0.84 5.65
C SER A 36 4.73 -0.35 5.09
N VAL A 37 3.59 -0.68 5.70
CA VAL A 37 2.68 -1.71 5.20
C VAL A 37 1.43 -1.01 4.69
N ALA A 38 1.06 -1.25 3.44
CA ALA A 38 -0.14 -0.71 2.84
C ALA A 38 -1.10 -1.85 2.44
N VAL A 39 -2.40 -1.60 2.61
CA VAL A 39 -3.43 -2.45 2.01
C VAL A 39 -3.47 -2.20 0.52
N ASP A 40 -3.49 -3.26 -0.27
CA ASP A 40 -3.66 -3.16 -1.71
C ASP A 40 -5.14 -3.25 -2.10
N ALA A 41 -5.67 -2.17 -2.65
CA ALA A 41 -7.02 -2.10 -3.20
C ALA A 41 -7.04 -2.12 -4.73
N VAL A 42 -5.87 -2.20 -5.38
CA VAL A 42 -5.70 -1.99 -6.83
C VAL A 42 -5.22 -3.27 -7.53
N GLY A 43 -4.30 -4.03 -6.92
CA GLY A 43 -3.69 -5.21 -7.53
C GLY A 43 -2.27 -4.94 -8.02
N CYS A 44 -1.41 -4.44 -7.13
CA CYS A 44 -0.03 -4.06 -7.44
C CYS A 44 0.94 -5.25 -7.32
N ILE A 45 2.10 -5.12 -7.97
CA ILE A 45 3.21 -6.09 -7.92
C ILE A 45 4.51 -5.43 -7.43
N PRO A 46 5.50 -6.22 -6.96
CA PRO A 46 6.82 -5.69 -6.62
C PRO A 46 7.44 -4.87 -7.76
N GLY A 47 7.93 -3.68 -7.43
CA GLY A 47 8.49 -2.74 -8.39
C GLY A 47 7.54 -1.61 -8.82
N ASP A 48 6.23 -1.77 -8.64
CA ASP A 48 5.26 -0.72 -8.95
C ASP A 48 5.50 0.53 -8.11
N TRP A 49 5.46 1.69 -8.76
CA TRP A 49 5.33 2.97 -8.10
C TRP A 49 3.85 3.26 -7.88
N VAL A 50 3.48 3.65 -6.66
CA VAL A 50 2.08 3.71 -6.23
C VAL A 50 1.77 4.97 -5.44
N ILE A 51 0.51 5.37 -5.49
CA ILE A 51 -0.07 6.41 -4.64
C ILE A 51 -0.68 5.76 -3.41
N CYS A 52 -0.14 6.08 -2.24
CA CYS A 52 -0.70 5.66 -0.96
C CYS A 52 -1.48 6.82 -0.31
N VAL A 53 -2.71 6.56 0.12
CA VAL A 53 -3.49 7.47 0.97
C VAL A 53 -3.43 6.97 2.41
N GLY A 54 -3.38 7.89 3.38
CA GLY A 54 -3.36 7.55 4.79
C GLY A 54 -4.51 8.18 5.58
N SER A 55 -4.43 8.09 6.91
CA SER A 55 -5.44 8.64 7.83
C SER A 55 -6.83 8.04 7.57
N SER A 56 -7.90 8.76 7.92
CA SER A 56 -9.29 8.29 7.80
C SER A 56 -9.69 7.87 6.38
N ALA A 57 -9.10 8.46 5.34
CA ALA A 57 -9.37 8.15 3.94
C ALA A 57 -8.87 6.75 3.52
N ALA A 58 -7.85 6.20 4.20
CA ALA A 58 -7.35 4.85 3.91
C ALA A 58 -8.40 3.76 4.17
N ARG A 59 -9.27 3.97 5.16
CA ARG A 59 -10.35 3.02 5.48
C ARG A 59 -11.32 2.89 4.31
N GLU A 60 -11.85 4.02 3.85
CA GLU A 60 -12.78 4.06 2.71
C GLU A 60 -12.13 3.57 1.41
N ALA A 61 -10.85 3.92 1.18
CA ALA A 61 -10.06 3.38 0.07
C ALA A 61 -9.87 1.85 0.14
N ALA A 62 -9.77 1.28 1.35
CA ALA A 62 -9.76 -0.17 1.56
C ALA A 62 -11.15 -0.81 1.43
N GLY A 63 -12.19 -0.02 1.10
CA GLY A 63 -13.53 -0.48 0.76
C GLY A 63 -14.57 -0.36 1.88
N SER A 64 -14.22 0.18 3.06
CA SER A 64 -15.19 0.45 4.12
C SER A 64 -14.67 1.46 5.15
N LYS A 65 -15.52 2.36 5.64
CA LYS A 65 -15.17 3.31 6.72
C LYS A 65 -14.74 2.62 8.03
N GLU A 66 -15.14 1.36 8.20
CA GLU A 66 -14.80 0.52 9.36
C GLU A 66 -13.54 -0.34 9.13
N PHE A 67 -12.97 -0.35 7.91
CA PHE A 67 -11.78 -1.15 7.62
C PHE A 67 -10.59 -0.62 8.42
N PRO A 68 -9.84 -1.45 9.19
CA PRO A 68 -8.78 -0.96 10.07
C PRO A 68 -7.46 -0.74 9.33
N SER A 69 -7.45 0.17 8.35
CA SER A 69 -6.27 0.59 7.59
C SER A 69 -5.99 2.08 7.81
N ASP A 70 -4.73 2.42 8.05
CA ASP A 70 -4.21 3.80 8.07
C ASP A 70 -3.33 4.11 6.85
N LEU A 71 -3.13 3.13 5.95
CA LEU A 71 -2.39 3.26 4.70
C LEU A 71 -2.91 2.30 3.63
N THR A 72 -3.39 2.85 2.52
CA THR A 72 -3.97 2.07 1.41
C THR A 72 -3.48 2.58 0.07
N ILE A 73 -3.14 1.66 -0.82
CA ILE A 73 -2.79 1.96 -2.21
C ILE A 73 -4.06 2.30 -2.98
N VAL A 74 -4.07 3.43 -3.65
CA VAL A 74 -5.23 3.94 -4.43
C VAL A 74 -4.94 4.04 -5.94
N GLY A 75 -3.70 3.83 -6.37
CA GLY A 75 -3.35 3.79 -7.78
C GLY A 75 -1.90 3.43 -8.04
N ILE A 76 -1.63 2.92 -9.23
CA ILE A 76 -0.29 2.73 -9.80
C ILE A 76 0.06 4.00 -10.58
N ILE A 77 1.32 4.43 -10.49
CA ILE A 77 1.84 5.63 -11.16
C ILE A 77 2.49 5.20 -12.47
N ASP A 78 1.93 5.69 -13.57
CA ASP A 78 2.49 5.43 -14.89
C ASP A 78 3.79 6.22 -15.11
N HIS A 79 4.76 5.57 -15.77
CA HIS A 79 5.99 6.19 -16.27
C HIS A 79 6.83 6.96 -15.22
N TRP A 80 6.78 6.59 -13.94
CA TRP A 80 7.57 7.24 -12.89
C TRP A 80 9.07 6.92 -13.02
N THR A 81 9.93 7.95 -13.04
CA THR A 81 11.36 7.83 -13.36
C THR A 81 12.31 8.02 -12.17
N ALA A 82 11.83 8.01 -10.92
CA ALA A 82 12.67 8.32 -9.75
C ALA A 82 13.89 7.40 -9.54
N ASP A 83 13.88 6.18 -10.08
CA ASP A 83 15.02 5.25 -10.02
C ASP A 83 16.11 5.53 -11.10
N LYS A 84 15.92 6.52 -11.98
CA LYS A 84 16.84 6.82 -13.11
C LYS A 84 17.76 8.03 -12.87
N ALA A 85 17.92 8.49 -11.64
CA ALA A 85 18.78 9.62 -11.29
C ALA A 85 20.16 9.16 -10.80
#